data_AF-A0A7X7P3I8-F1
#
_entry.id   AF-A0A7X7P3I8-F1
#
_cell.length_a   1.000
_cell.length_b   1.000
_cell.length_c   1.000
_cell.angle_alpha   90.00
_cell.angle_beta   90.00
_cell.angle_gamma   90.00
#
_symmetry.space_group_name_H-M   'P 1'
#
loop_
_entity.id
_entity.type
_entity.pdbx_description
1 polymer ?
#
loop_
_entity_poly.entity_id
_entity_poly.type
_entity_poly.pdbx_seq_one_letter_code
_entity_poly.pdbx_strand_id
1 'polypeptide(L)'
;MAIRRMAWWMILVMGVGAGCGLRPTADVPGLADRFFRLLAAGNTAEAYGMLAAESREETSYESFEWLTENIGFTGNRGVAWEAPEIDGDDGRIEGVVTLRDGSPLRQEVVCFKKGRTWEIHIVREPPDRAEEERLAEVRERQPPPAESQALAQAVMTRLAEALQTGDFTVFHRETAPDMRDHLAPERLQESFSWLAAPELELDWTGVRDASPVLDADPYVDEAGLLTMGGHVSAGGRPIGFQMQFQYVMPDWMLYSISIRPPL
;
A
#
# COMPACT_ATOMS: atom_id res chain seq x y z
N MET A 1 -1.54 -25.03 10.33
CA MET A 1 -2.35 -23.94 10.92
C MET A 1 -1.59 -22.65 10.65
N ALA A 2 -1.82 -22.03 9.50
CA ALA A 2 -1.07 -20.85 9.07
C ALA A 2 -1.58 -19.64 9.85
N ILE A 3 -0.77 -19.15 10.79
CA ILE A 3 -1.03 -17.90 11.48
C ILE A 3 -0.80 -16.79 10.45
N ARG A 4 -1.90 -16.21 9.93
CA ARG A 4 -1.88 -14.98 9.15
C ARG A 4 -1.17 -13.91 9.99
N ARG A 5 0.08 -13.59 9.66
CA ARG A 5 0.81 -12.45 10.21
C ARG A 5 0.09 -11.20 9.72
N MET A 6 -0.57 -10.48 10.62
CA MET A 6 -1.16 -9.17 10.33
C MET A 6 -0.03 -8.20 9.99
N ALA A 7 0.06 -7.78 8.73
CA ALA A 7 0.92 -6.70 8.28
C ALA A 7 0.42 -5.39 8.90
N TRP A 8 1.14 -4.90 9.91
CA TRP A 8 0.99 -3.54 10.41
C TRP A 8 1.82 -2.62 9.52
N TRP A 9 1.17 -1.90 8.62
CA TRP A 9 1.77 -0.80 7.88
C TRP A 9 1.74 0.47 8.75
N MET A 10 2.88 1.16 8.89
CA MET A 10 2.92 2.52 9.46
C MET A 10 3.70 3.48 8.55
N ILE A 11 3.20 4.71 8.56
CA ILE A 11 3.37 5.81 7.60
C ILE A 11 4.68 6.56 7.85
N LEU A 12 5.34 6.95 6.76
CA LEU A 12 6.53 7.81 6.73
C LEU A 12 6.15 9.28 6.99
N VAL A 13 6.69 9.92 8.04
CA VAL A 13 6.66 11.39 8.20
C VAL A 13 8.05 11.93 8.53
N MET A 14 8.50 12.90 7.72
CA MET A 14 9.76 13.61 7.91
C MET A 14 9.70 14.56 9.11
N GLY A 15 10.60 14.37 10.07
CA GLY A 15 10.87 15.31 11.16
C GLY A 15 12.38 15.45 11.38
N VAL A 16 12.89 16.69 11.37
CA VAL A 16 14.31 17.01 11.61
C VAL A 16 14.47 17.47 13.06
N GLY A 17 15.14 16.68 13.91
CA GLY A 17 15.44 17.09 15.29
C GLY A 17 16.90 16.86 15.69
N ALA A 18 17.73 17.91 15.77
CA ALA A 18 19.15 17.80 16.14
C ALA A 18 19.37 17.43 17.63
N GLY A 19 20.25 16.46 17.90
CA GLY A 19 20.74 16.13 19.24
C GLY A 19 22.12 15.47 19.17
N CYS A 20 23.13 16.06 19.82
CA CYS A 20 24.54 15.73 19.65
C CYS A 20 25.09 14.94 20.86
N GLY A 21 25.48 13.69 20.65
CA GLY A 21 26.28 12.88 21.57
C GLY A 21 27.22 11.99 20.77
N LEU A 22 28.54 12.18 20.92
CA LEU A 22 29.57 11.49 20.14
C LEU A 22 29.64 9.99 20.48
N ARG A 23 28.98 9.17 19.66
CA ARG A 23 29.19 7.72 19.57
C ARG A 23 30.08 7.42 18.36
N PRO A 24 31.01 6.44 18.43
CA PRO A 24 31.71 5.96 17.24
C PRO A 24 30.66 5.51 16.21
N THR A 25 30.76 6.07 15.01
CA THR A 25 29.75 5.92 13.96
C THR A 25 29.91 4.54 13.35
N ALA A 26 29.18 3.55 13.87
CA ALA A 26 29.05 2.25 13.22
C ALA A 26 28.52 2.47 11.80
N ASP A 27 29.02 1.70 10.84
CA ASP A 27 28.39 1.57 9.53
C ASP A 27 27.04 0.85 9.66
N VAL A 28 26.23 0.85 8.59
CA VAL A 28 24.90 0.24 8.59
C VAL A 28 24.92 -1.24 9.05
N PRO A 29 25.83 -2.11 8.55
CA PRO A 29 25.94 -3.48 9.06
C PRO A 29 26.30 -3.57 10.54
N GLY A 30 27.27 -2.76 11.01
CA GLY A 30 27.68 -2.75 12.41
C GLY A 30 26.59 -2.24 13.34
N LEU A 31 25.77 -1.29 12.89
CA LEU A 31 24.62 -0.79 13.62
C LEU A 31 23.54 -1.88 13.75
N ALA A 32 23.18 -2.54 12.65
CA ALA A 32 22.19 -3.62 12.62
C ALA A 32 22.65 -4.82 13.48
N ASP A 33 23.91 -5.24 13.34
CA ASP A 33 24.49 -6.32 14.13
C ASP A 33 24.47 -6.01 15.64
N ARG A 34 24.86 -4.79 16.03
CA ARG A 34 24.80 -4.36 17.44
C ARG A 34 23.37 -4.39 17.98
N PHE A 35 22.39 -3.92 17.20
CA PHE A 35 20.98 -3.93 17.60
C PHE A 35 20.49 -5.35 17.88
N PHE A 36 20.69 -6.29 16.94
CA PHE A 36 20.24 -7.68 17.13
C PHE A 36 21.03 -8.44 18.20
N ARG A 37 22.30 -8.08 18.46
CA ARG A 37 23.06 -8.60 19.61
C ARG A 37 22.50 -8.13 20.95
N LEU A 38 22.04 -6.88 21.06
CA LEU A 38 21.37 -6.40 22.26
C LEU A 38 20.07 -7.16 22.51
N LEU A 39 19.26 -7.36 21.46
CA LEU A 39 18.07 -8.21 21.54
C LEU A 39 18.41 -9.65 21.92
N ALA A 40 19.46 -10.24 21.33
CA ALA A 40 19.93 -11.58 21.68
C ALA A 40 20.26 -11.69 23.18
N ALA A 41 20.89 -10.66 23.75
CA ALA A 41 21.26 -10.58 25.15
C ALA A 41 20.09 -10.24 26.10
N GLY A 42 18.90 -9.92 25.58
CA GLY A 42 17.77 -9.42 26.38
C GLY A 42 17.90 -7.96 26.82
N ASN A 43 18.82 -7.19 26.23
CA ASN A 43 19.03 -5.77 26.51
C ASN A 43 18.06 -4.90 25.69
N THR A 44 16.76 -5.18 25.80
CA THR A 44 15.70 -4.57 24.98
C THR A 44 15.66 -3.04 25.11
N ALA A 45 15.87 -2.49 26.30
CA ALA A 45 15.94 -1.05 26.53
C ALA A 45 17.10 -0.36 25.79
N GLU A 46 18.27 -1.01 25.71
CA GLU A 46 19.41 -0.44 24.98
C GLU A 46 19.19 -0.55 23.46
N ALA A 47 18.60 -1.66 22.99
CA ALA A 47 18.22 -1.83 21.59
C ALA A 47 17.18 -0.78 21.16
N TYR A 48 16.16 -0.54 21.99
CA TYR A 48 15.18 0.52 21.77
C TYR A 48 15.86 1.90 21.69
N GLY A 49 16.85 2.18 22.54
CA GLY A 49 17.65 3.41 22.49
C GLY A 49 18.56 3.58 21.27
N MET A 50 18.63 2.59 20.37
CA MET A 50 19.29 2.71 19.06
C MET A 50 18.35 3.18 17.95
N LEU A 51 17.04 3.16 18.21
CA LEU A 51 16.05 3.68 17.27
C LEU A 51 16.14 5.22 17.21
N ALA A 52 15.90 5.77 16.03
CA ALA A 52 15.75 7.20 15.80
C ALA A 52 14.69 7.79 16.75
N ALA A 53 14.83 9.08 17.07
CA ALA A 53 13.92 9.72 18.03
C ALA A 53 12.46 9.64 17.55
N GLU A 54 12.26 9.88 16.26
CA GLU A 54 10.99 9.87 15.56
C GLU A 54 10.34 8.48 15.64
N SER A 55 11.10 7.41 15.41
CA SER A 55 10.63 6.02 15.55
C SER A 55 10.21 5.67 16.99
N ARG A 56 10.89 6.25 18.00
CA ARG A 56 10.54 6.08 19.42
C ARG A 56 9.34 6.92 19.85
N GLU A 57 8.97 7.95 19.09
CA GLU A 57 7.74 8.70 19.29
C GLU A 57 6.53 7.91 18.76
N GLU A 58 6.72 7.18 17.65
CA GLU A 58 5.67 6.35 17.03
C GLU A 58 5.46 5.00 17.72
N THR A 59 6.53 4.36 18.19
CA THR A 59 6.47 3.05 18.83
C THR A 59 6.88 3.18 20.29
N SER A 60 5.95 2.96 21.23
CA SER A 60 6.26 2.97 22.65
C SER A 60 7.24 1.85 23.03
N TYR A 61 8.00 2.03 24.11
CA TYR A 61 8.89 1.00 24.64
C TYR A 61 8.15 -0.32 24.93
N GLU A 62 6.95 -0.24 25.50
CA GLU A 62 6.12 -1.41 25.83
C GLU A 62 5.70 -2.18 24.56
N SER A 63 5.28 -1.46 23.50
CA SER A 63 4.95 -2.08 22.21
C SER A 63 6.18 -2.73 21.56
N PHE A 64 7.34 -2.07 21.64
CA PHE A 64 8.60 -2.61 21.13
C PHE A 64 9.03 -3.86 21.91
N GLU A 65 8.99 -3.83 23.24
CA GLU A 65 9.34 -4.95 24.10
C GLU A 65 8.44 -6.16 23.79
N TRP A 66 7.13 -5.96 23.80
CA TRP A 66 6.16 -7.00 23.43
C TRP A 66 6.43 -7.59 22.05
N LEU A 67 6.73 -6.74 21.05
CA LEU A 67 7.01 -7.18 19.69
C LEU A 67 8.27 -8.05 19.64
N THR A 68 9.35 -7.61 20.29
CA THR A 68 10.63 -8.35 20.30
C THR A 68 10.52 -9.71 21.00
N GLU A 69 9.70 -9.81 22.04
CA GLU A 69 9.39 -11.06 22.72
C GLU A 69 8.54 -11.99 21.85
N ASN A 70 7.46 -11.48 21.26
CA ASN A 70 6.52 -12.29 20.48
C ASN A 70 7.08 -12.75 19.14
N ILE A 71 7.92 -11.94 18.49
CA ILE A 71 8.63 -12.36 17.28
C ILE A 71 9.75 -13.36 17.63
N GLY A 72 10.25 -13.35 18.86
CA GLY A 72 11.31 -14.26 19.32
C GLY A 72 12.72 -13.75 19.04
N PHE A 73 12.90 -12.44 18.88
CA PHE A 73 14.24 -11.84 18.73
C PHE A 73 15.10 -11.99 19.99
N THR A 74 14.46 -12.09 21.17
CA THR A 74 15.17 -12.29 22.43
C THR A 74 15.85 -13.66 22.46
N GLY A 75 17.17 -13.69 22.66
CA GLY A 75 17.95 -14.93 22.60
C GLY A 75 18.08 -15.51 21.19
N ASN A 76 18.00 -14.68 20.14
CA ASN A 76 18.37 -15.10 18.80
C ASN A 76 19.81 -15.64 18.77
N ARG A 77 20.08 -16.58 17.86
CA ARG A 77 21.36 -17.30 17.75
C ARG A 77 22.39 -16.57 16.89
N GLY A 78 21.97 -15.54 16.16
CA GLY A 78 22.84 -14.75 15.30
C GLY A 78 22.08 -14.14 14.12
N VAL A 79 22.82 -13.32 13.38
CA VAL A 79 22.34 -12.63 12.19
C VAL A 79 23.33 -12.82 11.05
N ALA A 80 22.82 -12.94 9.83
CA ALA A 80 23.62 -12.95 8.61
C ALA A 80 23.07 -11.88 7.68
N TRP A 81 23.88 -10.86 7.39
CA TRP A 81 23.51 -9.73 6.56
C TRP A 81 23.94 -9.91 5.10
N GLU A 82 23.11 -9.43 4.19
CA GLU A 82 23.48 -9.19 2.79
C GLU A 82 24.31 -7.90 2.68
N ALA A 83 24.77 -7.58 1.46
CA ALA A 83 25.45 -6.31 1.24
C ALA A 83 24.48 -5.14 1.51
N PRO A 84 24.89 -4.10 2.25
CA PRO A 84 24.04 -2.96 2.48
C PRO A 84 23.88 -2.14 1.19
N GLU A 85 22.68 -1.59 1.01
CA GLU A 85 22.40 -0.55 0.01
C GLU A 85 22.48 0.81 0.71
N ILE A 86 23.25 1.73 0.15
CA ILE A 86 23.45 3.07 0.70
C ILE A 86 23.26 4.08 -0.41
N ASP A 87 22.31 4.99 -0.21
CA ASP A 87 22.06 6.13 -1.10
C ASP A 87 22.07 7.43 -0.29
N GLY A 88 23.18 8.17 -0.37
CA GLY A 88 23.35 9.41 0.40
C GLY A 88 23.31 9.20 1.91
N ASP A 89 22.25 9.72 2.55
CA ASP A 89 21.98 9.62 3.98
C ASP A 89 21.02 8.48 4.33
N ASP A 90 20.54 7.74 3.33
CA ASP A 90 19.69 6.56 3.49
C ASP A 90 20.52 5.27 3.41
N GLY A 91 20.24 4.34 4.31
CA GLY A 91 20.95 3.08 4.41
C GLY A 91 19.97 1.95 4.66
N ARG A 92 20.15 0.83 3.96
CA ARG A 92 19.28 -0.34 4.03
C ARG A 92 20.12 -1.58 4.07
N ILE A 93 19.76 -2.53 4.93
CA ILE A 93 20.41 -3.83 4.96
C ILE A 93 19.40 -4.93 5.23
N GLU A 94 19.39 -5.92 4.34
CA GLU A 94 18.60 -7.14 4.50
C GLU A 94 19.44 -8.24 5.11
N GLY A 95 18.82 -9.14 5.86
CA GLY A 95 19.49 -10.29 6.40
C GLY A 95 18.54 -11.32 7.00
N VAL A 96 19.12 -12.39 7.51
CA VAL A 96 18.41 -13.47 8.19
C VAL A 96 18.82 -13.49 9.65
N VAL A 97 17.85 -13.30 10.53
CA VAL A 97 17.98 -13.50 11.98
C VAL A 97 17.64 -14.96 12.28
N THR A 98 18.55 -15.69 12.89
CA THR A 98 18.27 -17.06 13.35
C THR A 98 17.68 -16.99 14.74
N LEU A 99 16.38 -17.29 14.88
CA LEU A 99 15.68 -17.22 16.16
C LEU A 99 16.17 -18.27 17.15
N ARG A 100 15.71 -18.16 18.41
CA ARG A 100 16.10 -19.06 19.50
C ARG A 100 15.82 -20.53 19.19
N ASP A 101 14.74 -20.82 18.49
CA ASP A 101 14.34 -22.16 18.06
C ASP A 101 15.13 -22.67 16.83
N GLY A 102 15.93 -21.80 16.20
CA GLY A 102 16.69 -22.08 14.99
C GLY A 102 15.95 -21.73 13.69
N SER A 103 14.72 -21.22 13.76
CA SER A 103 14.00 -20.78 12.57
C SER A 103 14.63 -19.52 11.97
N PRO A 104 14.73 -19.42 10.63
CA PRO A 104 15.21 -18.21 9.97
C PRO A 104 14.08 -17.18 9.88
N LEU A 105 14.38 -15.93 10.21
CA LEU A 105 13.47 -14.80 10.03
C LEU A 105 14.17 -13.72 9.21
N ARG A 106 13.65 -13.46 8.01
CA ARG A 106 14.19 -12.42 7.12
C ARG A 106 13.82 -11.04 7.67
N GLN A 107 14.77 -10.13 7.73
CA GLN A 107 14.60 -8.78 8.26
C GLN A 107 15.33 -7.77 7.39
N GLU A 108 14.71 -6.62 7.23
CA GLU A 108 15.29 -5.40 6.68
C GLU A 108 15.45 -4.39 7.82
N VAL A 109 16.64 -3.79 7.90
CA VAL A 109 16.93 -2.67 8.78
C VAL A 109 17.12 -1.44 7.91
N VAL A 110 16.24 -0.46 8.08
CA VAL A 110 16.31 0.85 7.43
C VAL A 110 16.92 1.84 8.42
N CYS A 111 17.94 2.53 7.97
CA CYS A 111 18.75 3.46 8.74
C CYS A 111 18.80 4.81 8.03
N PHE A 112 18.89 5.89 8.81
CA PHE A 112 19.19 7.21 8.27
C PHE A 112 20.42 7.78 8.94
N LYS A 113 21.13 8.63 8.21
CA LYS A 113 22.31 9.30 8.68
C LYS A 113 21.96 10.68 9.21
N LYS A 114 22.23 10.90 10.49
CA LYS A 114 22.05 12.16 11.19
C LYS A 114 23.40 12.79 11.48
N GLY A 115 23.83 13.66 10.57
CA GLY A 115 25.18 14.25 10.58
C GLY A 115 26.24 13.20 10.29
N ARG A 116 26.87 12.64 11.32
CA ARG A 116 27.89 11.58 11.14
C ARG A 116 27.41 10.21 11.61
N THR A 117 26.30 10.14 12.33
CA THR A 117 25.83 8.93 13.01
C THR A 117 24.68 8.30 12.25
N TRP A 118 24.70 6.98 12.08
CA TRP A 118 23.55 6.23 11.61
C TRP A 118 22.62 5.90 12.77
N GLU A 119 21.33 6.06 12.56
CA GLU A 119 20.27 5.69 13.50
C GLU A 119 19.31 4.72 12.81
N ILE A 120 18.78 3.73 13.56
CA ILE A 120 17.81 2.78 13.00
C ILE A 120 16.46 3.46 12.96
N HIS A 121 15.88 3.57 11.77
CA HIS A 121 14.53 4.08 11.63
C HIS A 121 13.49 2.99 11.85
N ILE A 122 13.62 1.88 11.12
CA ILE A 122 12.66 0.78 11.22
C ILE A 122 13.35 -0.56 10.98
N VAL A 123 12.85 -1.57 11.68
CA VAL A 123 13.17 -2.98 11.46
C VAL A 123 11.88 -3.66 11.05
N ARG A 124 11.87 -4.29 9.88
CA ARG A 124 10.67 -4.92 9.31
C ARG A 124 10.99 -6.20 8.55
N GLU A 125 9.97 -6.99 8.24
CA GLU A 125 10.11 -8.03 7.23
C GLU A 125 10.36 -7.33 5.87
N PRO A 126 11.37 -7.74 5.09
CA PRO A 126 11.55 -7.20 3.76
C PRO A 126 10.32 -7.55 2.92
N PRO A 127 9.97 -6.71 1.93
CA PRO A 127 8.92 -7.04 1.00
C PRO A 127 9.25 -8.36 0.26
N ASP A 128 8.22 -9.10 -0.12
CA ASP A 128 8.42 -10.31 -0.92
C ASP A 128 8.94 -9.89 -2.30
N ARG A 129 10.20 -10.22 -2.61
CA ARG A 129 10.84 -9.83 -3.89
C ARG A 129 10.02 -10.28 -5.11
N ALA A 130 9.40 -11.46 -5.04
CA ALA A 130 8.59 -11.94 -6.15
C ALA A 130 7.32 -11.07 -6.34
N GLU A 131 6.76 -10.58 -5.23
CA GLU A 131 5.63 -9.65 -5.25
C GLU A 131 6.07 -8.27 -5.72
N GLU A 132 7.22 -7.76 -5.29
CA GLU A 132 7.76 -6.48 -5.77
C GLU A 132 8.04 -6.50 -7.27
N GLU A 133 8.67 -7.56 -7.77
CA GLU A 133 8.92 -7.75 -9.20
C GLU A 133 7.59 -7.78 -9.97
N ARG A 134 6.59 -8.55 -9.48
CA ARG A 134 5.24 -8.58 -10.06
C ARG A 134 4.60 -7.19 -10.08
N LEU A 135 4.67 -6.44 -8.99
CA LEU A 135 4.12 -5.09 -8.89
C LEU A 135 4.85 -4.10 -9.80
N ALA A 136 6.18 -4.20 -9.91
CA ALA A 136 6.97 -3.39 -10.82
C ALA A 136 6.54 -3.63 -12.28
N GLU A 137 6.37 -4.88 -12.69
CA GLU A 137 5.87 -5.18 -14.03
C GLU A 137 4.43 -4.68 -14.27
N VAL A 138 3.56 -4.71 -13.26
CA VAL A 138 2.20 -4.17 -13.38
C VAL A 138 2.24 -2.64 -13.50
N ARG A 139 3.11 -1.97 -12.74
CA ARG A 139 3.35 -0.51 -12.82
C ARG A 139 3.88 -0.09 -14.19
N GLU A 140 4.77 -0.87 -14.80
CA GLU A 140 5.23 -0.63 -16.17
C GLU A 140 4.09 -0.70 -17.21
N ARG A 141 3.03 -1.45 -16.90
CA ARG A 141 1.82 -1.58 -17.73
C ARG A 141 0.73 -0.58 -17.37
N GLN A 142 1.00 0.35 -16.44
CA GLN A 142 0.07 1.41 -16.11
C GLN A 142 -0.25 2.24 -17.38
N PRO A 143 -1.53 2.44 -17.70
CA PRO A 143 -1.91 3.20 -18.88
C PRO A 143 -1.58 4.69 -18.68
N PRO A 144 -1.19 5.41 -19.74
CA PRO A 144 -0.99 6.85 -19.67
C PRO A 144 -2.29 7.57 -19.25
N PRO A 145 -2.23 8.83 -18.77
CA PRO A 145 -3.39 9.55 -18.25
C PRO A 145 -4.58 9.60 -19.22
N ALA A 146 -4.34 9.82 -20.52
CA ALA A 146 -5.39 9.87 -21.53
C ALA A 146 -6.11 8.52 -21.71
N GLU A 147 -5.37 7.41 -21.63
CA GLU A 147 -5.95 6.07 -21.72
C GLU A 147 -6.70 5.70 -20.44
N SER A 148 -6.19 6.12 -19.27
CA SER A 148 -6.90 5.97 -17.99
C SER A 148 -8.23 6.73 -17.98
N GLN A 149 -8.27 7.94 -18.54
CA GLN A 149 -9.51 8.70 -18.70
C GLN A 149 -10.49 7.98 -19.64
N ALA A 150 -10.00 7.35 -20.72
CA ALA A 150 -10.83 6.55 -21.61
C ALA A 150 -11.39 5.30 -20.92
N LEU A 151 -10.62 4.63 -20.04
CA LEU A 151 -11.10 3.53 -19.20
C LEU A 151 -12.25 3.99 -18.29
N ALA A 152 -12.07 5.11 -17.59
CA ALA A 152 -13.12 5.69 -16.75
C ALA A 152 -14.38 6.03 -17.56
N GLN A 153 -14.22 6.59 -18.76
CA GLN A 153 -15.35 6.93 -19.64
C GLN A 153 -16.09 5.68 -20.11
N ALA A 154 -15.37 4.62 -20.49
CA ALA A 154 -15.96 3.36 -20.89
C ALA A 154 -16.80 2.77 -19.75
N VAL A 155 -16.24 2.72 -18.52
CA VAL A 155 -16.96 2.22 -17.34
C VAL A 155 -18.20 3.06 -17.03
N MET A 156 -18.08 4.39 -17.00
CA MET A 156 -19.22 5.28 -16.72
C MET A 156 -20.31 5.17 -17.80
N THR A 157 -19.94 4.99 -19.06
CA THR A 157 -20.87 4.75 -20.16
C THR A 157 -21.65 3.45 -19.96
N ARG A 158 -20.96 2.37 -19.59
CA ARG A 158 -21.59 1.06 -19.34
C ARG A 158 -22.47 1.08 -18.09
N LEU A 159 -22.05 1.78 -17.05
CA LEU A 159 -22.88 1.97 -15.86
C LEU A 159 -24.15 2.77 -16.20
N ALA A 160 -24.04 3.83 -16.98
CA ALA A 160 -25.19 4.62 -17.43
C ALA A 160 -26.18 3.75 -18.26
N GLU A 161 -25.67 2.89 -19.14
CA GLU A 161 -26.49 1.91 -19.88
C GLU A 161 -27.24 0.94 -18.96
N ALA A 162 -26.55 0.39 -17.96
CA ALA A 162 -27.14 -0.51 -16.98
C ALA A 162 -28.21 0.19 -16.12
N LEU A 163 -27.97 1.44 -15.71
CA LEU A 163 -28.94 2.24 -14.95
C LEU A 163 -30.20 2.56 -15.77
N GLN A 164 -30.05 2.89 -17.04
CA GLN A 164 -31.19 3.22 -17.92
C GLN A 164 -32.04 1.99 -18.26
N THR A 165 -31.40 0.83 -18.45
CA THR A 165 -32.09 -0.41 -18.84
C THR A 165 -32.56 -1.21 -17.63
N GLY A 166 -31.98 -0.98 -16.46
CA GLY A 166 -32.15 -1.82 -15.27
C GLY A 166 -31.46 -3.18 -15.37
N ASP A 167 -30.66 -3.44 -16.41
CA ASP A 167 -29.95 -4.70 -16.63
C ASP A 167 -28.43 -4.53 -16.46
N PHE A 168 -27.90 -5.10 -15.37
CA PHE A 168 -26.48 -5.05 -15.03
C PHE A 168 -25.68 -6.24 -15.58
N THR A 169 -26.29 -7.14 -16.34
CA THR A 169 -25.63 -8.36 -16.85
C THR A 169 -24.45 -8.04 -17.78
N VAL A 170 -24.61 -7.04 -18.66
CA VAL A 170 -23.55 -6.62 -19.59
C VAL A 170 -22.43 -5.92 -18.82
N PHE A 171 -22.78 -4.98 -17.93
CA PHE A 171 -21.81 -4.28 -17.08
C PHE A 171 -20.99 -5.26 -16.26
N HIS A 172 -21.65 -6.19 -15.56
CA HIS A 172 -21.01 -7.25 -14.78
C HIS A 172 -20.06 -8.11 -15.61
N ARG A 173 -20.46 -8.53 -16.83
CA ARG A 173 -19.62 -9.39 -17.67
C ARG A 173 -18.29 -8.73 -18.07
N GLU A 174 -18.26 -7.41 -18.19
CA GLU A 174 -17.09 -6.62 -18.57
C GLU A 174 -16.18 -6.26 -17.37
N THR A 175 -16.56 -6.63 -16.14
CA THR A 175 -15.71 -6.43 -14.96
C THR A 175 -14.68 -7.55 -14.79
N ALA A 176 -13.68 -7.29 -13.95
CA ALA A 176 -12.61 -8.23 -13.65
C ALA A 176 -13.18 -9.56 -13.10
N PRO A 177 -12.54 -10.72 -13.39
CA PRO A 177 -12.97 -12.02 -12.87
C PRO A 177 -13.26 -12.02 -11.37
N ASP A 178 -12.36 -11.42 -10.58
CA ASP A 178 -12.50 -11.37 -9.13
C ASP A 178 -13.75 -10.59 -8.70
N MET A 179 -14.09 -9.49 -9.37
CA MET A 179 -15.34 -8.75 -9.10
C MET A 179 -16.56 -9.60 -9.47
N ARG A 180 -16.50 -10.31 -10.60
CA ARG A 180 -17.62 -11.14 -11.07
C ARG A 180 -17.94 -12.29 -10.14
N ASP A 181 -16.92 -12.89 -9.54
CA ASP A 181 -17.05 -14.04 -8.63
C ASP A 181 -17.70 -13.65 -7.29
N HIS A 182 -17.54 -12.39 -6.86
CA HIS A 182 -18.02 -11.92 -5.56
C HIS A 182 -19.30 -11.07 -5.63
N LEU A 183 -19.62 -10.50 -6.79
CA LEU A 183 -20.72 -9.55 -6.91
C LEU A 183 -21.62 -9.89 -8.10
N ALA A 184 -22.79 -10.45 -7.83
CA ALA A 184 -23.78 -10.79 -8.86
C ALA A 184 -24.43 -9.52 -9.48
N PRO A 185 -24.95 -9.59 -10.73
CA PRO A 185 -25.65 -8.47 -11.38
C PRO A 185 -26.77 -7.85 -10.53
N GLU A 186 -27.53 -8.66 -9.79
CA GLU A 186 -28.62 -8.19 -8.94
C GLU A 186 -28.10 -7.33 -7.78
N ARG A 187 -26.93 -7.69 -7.23
CA ARG A 187 -26.29 -6.93 -6.15
C ARG A 187 -25.72 -5.60 -6.64
N LEU A 188 -25.24 -5.57 -7.89
CA LEU A 188 -24.86 -4.32 -8.55
C LEU A 188 -26.08 -3.40 -8.72
N GLN A 189 -27.19 -3.95 -9.22
CA GLN A 189 -28.44 -3.20 -9.38
C GLN A 189 -28.94 -2.64 -8.04
N GLU A 190 -28.96 -3.45 -6.97
CA GLU A 190 -29.33 -3.00 -5.63
C GLU A 190 -28.42 -1.84 -5.16
N SER A 191 -27.11 -2.00 -5.32
CA SER A 191 -26.08 -1.05 -4.85
C SER A 191 -26.12 0.29 -5.60
N PHE A 192 -26.57 0.30 -6.86
CA PHE A 192 -26.67 1.50 -7.69
C PHE A 192 -28.10 2.02 -7.87
N SER A 193 -29.10 1.35 -7.27
CA SER A 193 -30.52 1.74 -7.40
C SER A 193 -30.81 3.18 -6.96
N TRP A 194 -30.06 3.68 -5.98
CA TRP A 194 -30.18 5.06 -5.50
C TRP A 194 -29.83 6.11 -6.56
N LEU A 195 -29.03 5.77 -7.58
CA LEU A 195 -28.69 6.68 -8.69
C LEU A 195 -29.85 6.93 -9.65
N ALA A 196 -30.91 6.11 -9.57
CA ALA A 196 -32.15 6.30 -10.30
C ALA A 196 -33.20 7.10 -9.49
N ALA A 197 -32.85 7.57 -8.29
CA ALA A 197 -33.74 8.34 -7.44
C ALA A 197 -34.11 9.69 -8.10
N PRO A 198 -35.41 10.00 -8.28
CA PRO A 198 -35.86 11.25 -8.92
C PRO A 198 -35.33 12.51 -8.25
N GLU A 199 -35.08 12.47 -6.93
CA GLU A 199 -34.60 13.58 -6.12
C GLU A 199 -33.20 14.06 -6.52
N LEU A 200 -32.40 13.22 -7.17
CA LEU A 200 -31.06 13.57 -7.61
C LEU A 200 -31.07 14.33 -8.95
N GLU A 201 -32.18 14.30 -9.69
CA GLU A 201 -32.35 14.94 -11.00
C GLU A 201 -31.19 14.63 -11.98
N LEU A 202 -30.68 13.38 -11.94
CA LEU A 202 -29.55 12.97 -12.77
C LEU A 202 -30.02 12.56 -14.16
N ASP A 203 -29.37 13.12 -15.18
CA ASP A 203 -29.54 12.69 -16.57
C ASP A 203 -28.31 11.90 -17.03
N TRP A 204 -28.49 10.58 -17.09
CA TRP A 204 -27.47 9.62 -17.52
C TRP A 204 -27.30 9.55 -19.04
N THR A 205 -28.19 10.16 -19.83
CA THR A 205 -28.11 10.09 -21.31
C THR A 205 -26.90 10.85 -21.84
N GLY A 206 -26.55 11.97 -21.21
CA GLY A 206 -25.39 12.79 -21.56
C GLY A 206 -24.04 12.24 -21.08
N VAL A 207 -24.01 11.20 -20.24
CA VAL A 207 -22.75 10.64 -19.70
C VAL A 207 -21.87 10.04 -20.80
N ARG A 208 -22.47 9.55 -21.90
CA ARG A 208 -21.72 9.02 -23.05
C ARG A 208 -20.84 10.08 -23.72
N ASP A 209 -21.36 11.31 -23.78
CA ASP A 209 -20.69 12.45 -24.41
C ASP A 209 -19.85 13.25 -23.40
N ALA A 210 -20.05 13.01 -22.09
CA ALA A 210 -19.28 13.63 -21.04
C ALA A 210 -17.91 12.95 -20.89
N SER A 211 -16.83 13.72 -21.00
CA SER A 211 -15.49 13.25 -20.66
C SER A 211 -15.29 13.33 -19.14
N PRO A 212 -15.01 12.21 -18.45
CA PRO A 212 -14.66 12.24 -17.03
C PRO A 212 -13.42 13.10 -16.80
N VAL A 213 -13.39 13.84 -15.71
CA VAL A 213 -12.21 14.58 -15.26
C VAL A 213 -11.60 13.80 -14.11
N LEU A 214 -10.32 13.47 -14.20
CA LEU A 214 -9.58 12.84 -13.11
C LEU A 214 -9.11 13.90 -12.12
N ASP A 215 -9.36 13.68 -10.83
CA ASP A 215 -9.01 14.63 -9.77
C ASP A 215 -7.50 14.56 -9.43
N ALA A 216 -6.85 13.44 -9.76
CA ALA A 216 -5.43 13.19 -9.59
C ALA A 216 -4.92 12.21 -10.65
N ASP A 217 -3.60 12.11 -10.81
CA ASP A 217 -3.00 11.12 -11.69
C ASP A 217 -3.32 9.70 -11.19
N PRO A 218 -3.76 8.79 -12.08
CA PRO A 218 -3.91 7.38 -11.75
C PRO A 218 -2.60 6.77 -11.25
N TYR A 219 -2.69 5.77 -10.40
CA TYR A 219 -1.51 5.06 -9.90
C TYR A 219 -1.84 3.59 -9.62
N VAL A 220 -0.84 2.72 -9.70
CA VAL A 220 -0.96 1.32 -9.25
C VAL A 220 -0.61 1.22 -7.77
N ASP A 221 -1.56 0.75 -6.96
CA ASP A 221 -1.39 0.60 -5.52
C ASP A 221 -0.56 -0.64 -5.12
N GLU A 222 -0.40 -0.88 -3.83
CA GLU A 222 0.35 -2.02 -3.29
C GLU A 222 -0.30 -3.37 -3.57
N ALA A 223 -1.60 -3.40 -3.89
CA ALA A 223 -2.30 -4.61 -4.32
C ALA A 223 -2.12 -4.88 -5.83
N GLY A 224 -1.49 -3.96 -6.56
CA GLY A 224 -1.35 -4.05 -8.01
C GLY A 224 -2.62 -3.62 -8.76
N LEU A 225 -3.50 -2.85 -8.11
CA LEU A 225 -4.70 -2.30 -8.74
C LEU A 225 -4.42 -0.88 -9.22
N LEU A 226 -4.80 -0.58 -10.47
CA LEU A 226 -4.82 0.78 -10.97
C LEU A 226 -5.97 1.53 -10.31
N THR A 227 -5.64 2.50 -9.46
CA THR A 227 -6.61 3.34 -8.74
C THR A 227 -6.72 4.69 -9.41
N MET A 228 -7.96 5.16 -9.59
CA MET A 228 -8.25 6.50 -10.07
C MET A 228 -9.54 7.05 -9.47
N GLY A 229 -9.58 8.36 -9.29
CA GLY A 229 -10.73 9.09 -8.79
C GLY A 229 -10.98 10.33 -9.63
N GLY A 230 -12.24 10.72 -9.75
CA GLY A 230 -12.62 11.83 -10.59
C GLY A 230 -14.09 12.17 -10.47
N HIS A 231 -14.57 12.91 -11.46
CA HIS A 231 -15.97 13.25 -11.59
C HIS A 231 -16.42 13.28 -13.06
N VAL A 232 -17.71 13.04 -13.29
CA VAL A 232 -18.35 13.17 -14.60
C VAL A 232 -19.62 14.01 -14.45
N SER A 233 -19.97 14.78 -15.49
CA SER A 233 -21.22 15.54 -15.49
C SER A 233 -22.38 14.68 -15.98
N ALA A 234 -23.42 14.55 -15.17
CA ALA A 234 -24.70 13.93 -15.53
C ALA A 234 -25.82 14.96 -15.35
N GLY A 235 -26.44 15.39 -16.45
CA GLY A 235 -27.43 16.47 -16.42
C GLY A 235 -26.89 17.82 -15.91
N GLY A 236 -25.60 18.09 -16.10
CA GLY A 236 -24.95 19.32 -15.60
C GLY A 236 -24.54 19.25 -14.12
N ARG A 237 -24.81 18.15 -13.43
CA ARG A 237 -24.40 17.93 -12.04
C ARG A 237 -23.13 17.05 -11.99
N PRO A 238 -22.08 17.45 -11.26
CA PRO A 238 -20.88 16.64 -11.12
C PRO A 238 -21.15 15.45 -10.20
N ILE A 239 -20.94 14.24 -10.70
CA ILE A 239 -20.98 13.00 -9.92
C ILE A 239 -19.55 12.52 -9.72
N GLY A 240 -19.14 12.37 -8.47
CA GLY A 240 -17.83 11.84 -8.14
C GLY A 240 -17.77 10.33 -8.32
N PHE A 241 -16.62 9.79 -8.73
CA PHE A 241 -16.36 8.36 -8.76
C PHE A 241 -14.98 8.04 -8.20
N GLN A 242 -14.83 6.79 -7.76
CA GLN A 242 -13.56 6.15 -7.48
C GLN A 242 -13.60 4.75 -8.09
N MET A 243 -12.58 4.39 -8.84
CA MET A 243 -12.48 3.11 -9.54
C MET A 243 -11.14 2.47 -9.24
N GLN A 244 -11.15 1.14 -9.16
CA GLN A 244 -9.94 0.33 -9.19
C GLN A 244 -10.04 -0.66 -10.33
N PHE A 245 -8.93 -0.89 -11.02
CA PHE A 245 -8.83 -1.83 -12.13
C PHE A 245 -7.78 -2.89 -11.82
N GLN A 246 -8.11 -4.14 -12.16
CA GLN A 246 -7.18 -5.26 -12.12
C GLN A 246 -6.59 -5.47 -13.51
N TYR A 247 -5.27 -5.67 -13.57
CA TYR A 247 -4.62 -6.06 -14.82
C TYR A 247 -4.87 -7.54 -15.12
N VAL A 248 -5.67 -7.82 -16.14
CA VAL A 248 -6.01 -9.16 -16.64
C VAL A 248 -5.50 -9.24 -18.08
N MET A 249 -4.26 -9.71 -18.24
CA MET A 249 -3.52 -9.61 -19.50
C MET A 249 -4.37 -9.90 -20.75
N PRO A 250 -4.41 -8.99 -21.74
CA PRO A 250 -3.66 -7.72 -21.82
C PRO A 250 -4.37 -6.49 -21.24
N ASP A 251 -5.56 -6.64 -20.64
CA ASP A 251 -6.50 -5.54 -20.39
C ASP A 251 -6.56 -5.10 -18.92
N TRP A 252 -6.84 -3.81 -18.69
CA TRP A 252 -7.24 -3.30 -17.38
C TRP A 252 -8.76 -3.41 -17.22
N MET A 253 -9.20 -4.30 -16.34
CA MET A 253 -10.62 -4.59 -16.13
C MET A 253 -11.11 -4.00 -14.81
N LEU A 254 -12.35 -3.50 -14.78
CA LEU A 254 -12.92 -2.88 -13.58
C LEU A 254 -12.98 -3.89 -12.43
N TYR A 255 -12.29 -3.61 -11.34
CA TYR A 255 -12.27 -4.43 -10.12
C TYR A 255 -13.23 -3.89 -9.06
N SER A 256 -13.31 -2.56 -8.93
CA SER A 256 -14.26 -1.92 -8.02
C SER A 256 -14.68 -0.54 -8.54
N ILE A 257 -15.89 -0.12 -8.18
CA ILE A 257 -16.41 1.21 -8.48
C ILE A 257 -17.25 1.70 -7.30
N SER A 258 -17.03 2.96 -6.93
CA SER A 258 -17.83 3.69 -5.95
C SER A 258 -18.27 5.01 -6.58
N ILE A 259 -19.54 5.34 -6.42
CA ILE A 259 -20.13 6.60 -6.90
C ILE A 259 -20.48 7.45 -5.69
N ARG A 260 -20.06 8.72 -5.73
CA ARG A 260 -20.42 9.74 -4.74
C ARG A 260 -21.51 10.65 -5.30
N PRO A 261 -22.55 10.98 -4.52
CA PRO A 261 -23.59 11.87 -4.97
C PRO A 261 -23.03 13.27 -5.29
N PRO A 262 -23.73 14.05 -6.14
CA PRO A 262 -23.42 15.46 -6.33
C PRO A 262 -23.53 16.22 -5.00
N LEU A 263 -22.64 17.20 -4.80
CA LEU A 263 -22.69 18.13 -3.66
C LEU A 263 -23.91 19.05 -3.72
#